data_AF-A0A518BCE9-F1
#
_entry.id   AF-A0A518BCE9-F1
#
_cell.length_a   1.000
_cell.length_b   1.000
_cell.length_c   1.000
_cell.angle_alpha   90.00
_cell.angle_beta   90.00
_cell.angle_gamma   90.00
#
_symmetry.space_group_name_H-M   'P 1'
#
loop_
_entity.id
_entity.type
_entity.pdbx_description
1 polymer ?
#
loop_
_entity_poly.entity_id
_entity_poly.type
_entity_poly.pdbx_seq_one_letter_code
_entity_poly.pdbx_strand_id
1 'polypeptide(L)'
;MGLLPPSKLLDETTPTMRSSSTTTCGRNCQTCPAQLVCHCLRVSKDDVLDVIVNGIAQTSDDVRRLTGAGGGCMACRQKVKAMILEHSPSATDRARPSVTVDSSLVQPT
;
A
#
# COMPACT_ATOMS: atom_id res chain seq x y z
N MET A 1 -38.10 1.77 -3.93
CA MET A 1 -37.64 0.39 -3.73
C MET A 1 -36.23 0.46 -3.17
N GLY A 2 -36.13 0.57 -1.85
CA GLY A 2 -34.86 0.65 -1.14
C GLY A 2 -34.45 -0.74 -0.67
N LEU A 3 -33.25 -1.17 -1.04
CA LEU A 3 -32.57 -2.29 -0.42
C LEU A 3 -31.20 -1.78 0.05
N LEU A 4 -31.11 -1.52 1.34
CA LEU A 4 -29.86 -1.37 2.08
C LEU A 4 -29.44 -2.79 2.54
N PRO A 5 -28.29 -3.33 2.13
CA PRO A 5 -27.76 -4.53 2.75
C PRO A 5 -27.02 -4.20 4.07
N PRO A 6 -26.92 -5.19 4.97
CA PRO A 6 -26.92 -4.99 6.42
C PRO A 6 -25.56 -4.62 7.01
N SER A 7 -25.57 -3.55 7.80
CA SER A 7 -24.54 -3.15 8.76
C SER A 7 -24.45 -4.15 9.93
N LYS A 8 -23.95 -5.35 9.65
CA LYS A 8 -23.40 -6.32 10.60
C LYS A 8 -22.08 -6.72 9.97
N LEU A 9 -20.92 -6.47 10.53
CA LEU A 9 -20.53 -6.85 11.88
C LEU A 9 -19.25 -6.06 12.16
N LEU A 10 -19.28 -5.13 13.13
CA LEU A 10 -18.03 -4.68 13.73
C LEU A 10 -17.53 -5.86 14.55
N ASP A 11 -16.53 -6.56 14.04
CA ASP A 11 -15.64 -7.32 14.89
C ASP A 11 -14.88 -6.29 15.74
N GLU A 12 -15.38 -6.11 16.96
CA GLU A 12 -14.65 -5.51 18.05
C GLU A 12 -13.43 -6.37 18.36
N THR A 13 -12.32 -6.04 17.71
CA THR A 13 -11.02 -6.27 18.33
C THR A 13 -10.37 -4.91 18.54
N THR A 14 -10.79 -4.26 19.63
CA THR A 14 -10.09 -3.13 20.24
C THR A 14 -8.85 -3.68 20.95
N PRO A 15 -7.61 -3.52 20.46
CA PRO A 15 -6.45 -3.66 21.33
C PRO A 15 -6.40 -2.44 22.26
N THR A 16 -6.94 -2.62 23.46
CA THR A 16 -6.63 -1.81 24.63
C THR A 16 -5.11 -1.77 24.84
N MET A 17 -4.56 -0.55 24.83
CA MET A 17 -3.32 -0.10 25.51
C MET A 17 -2.32 -1.17 26.01
N ARG A 18 -1.06 -1.13 25.52
CA ARG A 18 0.13 -1.11 26.41
C ARG A 18 1.43 -0.70 25.69
N SER A 19 2.06 0.32 26.25
CA SER A 19 3.51 0.54 26.44
C SER A 19 4.52 0.19 25.35
N SER A 20 5.27 1.24 24.98
CA SER A 20 6.74 1.30 24.91
C SER A 20 7.48 -0.03 25.05
N SER A 21 8.08 -0.51 23.96
CA SER A 21 9.36 -1.23 24.02
C SER A 21 9.94 -1.35 22.62
N THR A 22 11.17 -0.86 22.47
CA THR A 22 12.16 -1.21 21.45
C THR A 22 12.35 -2.73 21.39
N THR A 23 11.42 -3.44 20.76
CA THR A 23 11.55 -4.88 20.50
C THR A 23 11.49 -5.08 19.00
N THR A 24 12.66 -5.38 18.43
CA THR A 24 12.83 -6.02 17.13
C THR A 24 11.66 -6.97 16.86
N CYS A 25 10.84 -6.65 15.87
CA CYS A 25 9.79 -7.56 15.42
C CYS A 25 10.43 -8.93 15.16
N GLY A 26 9.92 -9.95 15.84
CA GLY A 26 10.39 -11.34 15.73
C GLY A 26 10.46 -11.77 14.27
N ARG A 27 11.53 -12.49 13.95
CA ARG A 27 12.08 -12.81 12.62
C ARG A 27 11.17 -13.58 11.64
N ASN A 28 9.85 -13.57 11.78
CA ASN A 28 8.94 -14.40 10.97
C ASN A 28 7.48 -13.92 10.91
N CYS A 29 7.24 -12.61 10.77
CA CYS A 29 5.93 -12.05 10.40
C CYS A 29 5.90 -11.77 8.90
N GLN A 30 5.50 -12.75 8.08
CA GLN A 30 5.43 -12.62 6.60
C GLN A 30 4.22 -11.81 6.10
N THR A 31 3.50 -11.13 6.99
CA THR A 31 2.41 -10.19 6.64
C THR A 31 2.42 -9.07 7.67
N CYS A 32 3.32 -8.10 7.46
CA CYS A 32 3.16 -6.80 8.09
C CYS A 32 1.92 -6.13 7.48
N PRO A 33 1.08 -5.44 8.27
CA PRO A 33 -0.15 -4.84 7.77
C PRO A 33 0.16 -3.82 6.68
N ALA A 34 -0.54 -3.93 5.55
CA ALA A 34 -0.40 -3.02 4.41
C ALA A 34 -0.53 -1.57 4.89
N GLN A 35 0.49 -0.75 4.61
CA GLN A 35 0.54 0.62 5.10
C GLN A 35 -0.54 1.45 4.41
N LEU A 36 -1.57 1.87 5.13
CA LEU A 36 -2.63 2.69 4.56
C LEU A 36 -2.15 4.12 4.28
N VAL A 37 -2.49 4.61 3.10
CA VAL A 37 -2.27 6.00 2.68
C VAL A 37 -3.51 6.83 2.95
N CYS A 38 -4.70 6.28 2.67
CA CYS A 38 -5.98 6.94 2.95
C CYS A 38 -6.78 6.09 3.93
N HIS A 39 -6.92 6.54 5.18
CA HIS A 39 -7.71 5.82 6.18
C HIS A 39 -9.23 5.88 5.91
N CYS A 40 -9.73 6.97 5.34
CA CYS A 40 -11.17 7.12 5.07
C CYS A 40 -11.69 6.14 4.02
N LEU A 41 -10.88 5.86 3.01
CA LEU A 41 -11.24 4.99 1.89
C LEU A 41 -10.46 3.68 1.89
N ARG A 42 -9.68 3.43 2.96
CA ARG A 42 -8.84 2.24 3.16
C ARG A 42 -7.93 1.93 1.96
N VAL A 43 -7.36 2.96 1.34
CA VAL A 43 -6.43 2.81 0.22
C VAL A 43 -5.03 2.55 0.77
N SER A 44 -4.39 1.46 0.34
CA SER A 44 -3.05 1.08 0.76
C SER A 44 -1.97 1.81 -0.04
N LYS A 45 -0.74 1.78 0.46
CA LYS A 45 0.43 2.31 -0.24
C LYS A 45 0.68 1.55 -1.54
N ASP A 46 0.57 0.23 -1.50
CA ASP A 46 0.78 -0.64 -2.66
C ASP A 46 -0.20 -0.33 -3.78
N ASP A 47 -1.49 -0.11 -3.48
CA ASP A 47 -2.49 0.29 -4.50
C ASP A 47 -2.12 1.61 -5.20
N VAL A 48 -1.60 2.58 -4.44
CA VAL A 48 -1.19 3.88 -4.99
C VAL A 48 0.09 3.75 -5.80
N LEU A 49 1.04 2.94 -5.34
CA LEU A 49 2.29 2.70 -6.07
C LEU A 49 2.04 1.93 -7.37
N ASP A 50 1.16 0.94 -7.37
CA ASP A 50 0.85 0.15 -8.57
C ASP A 50 0.34 1.05 -9.70
N VAL A 51 -0.59 1.96 -9.42
CA VAL A 51 -1.09 2.89 -10.45
C VAL A 51 -0.05 3.93 -10.92
N ILE A 52 0.90 4.31 -10.06
CA ILE A 52 1.99 5.26 -10.41
C ILE A 52 3.06 4.55 -11.25
N VAL A 53 3.52 3.38 -10.80
CA VAL A 53 4.58 2.59 -11.45
C VAL A 53 4.11 2.06 -12.80
N ASN A 54 2.84 1.63 -12.90
CA ASN A 54 2.26 1.22 -14.18
C ASN A 54 2.04 2.41 -15.13
N GLY A 55 2.36 3.64 -14.71
CA GLY A 55 2.26 4.85 -15.52
C GLY A 55 0.83 5.33 -15.77
N ILE A 56 -0.16 4.74 -15.10
CA ILE A 56 -1.59 5.02 -15.30
C ILE A 56 -1.98 6.33 -14.61
N ALA A 57 -1.31 6.69 -13.51
CA ALA A 57 -1.50 7.96 -12.81
C ALA A 57 -0.22 8.80 -12.76
N GLN A 58 -0.28 10.01 -13.31
CA GLN A 58 0.81 11.00 -13.26
C GLN A 58 0.46 12.22 -12.40
N THR A 59 -0.82 12.38 -12.06
CA THR A 59 -1.29 13.50 -11.25
C THR A 59 -2.11 13.03 -10.06
N SER A 60 -2.22 13.88 -9.04
CA SER A 60 -3.05 13.57 -7.87
C SER A 60 -4.53 13.40 -8.19
N ASP A 61 -5.00 13.95 -9.32
CA ASP A 61 -6.38 13.75 -9.77
C ASP A 61 -6.56 12.37 -10.44
N ASP A 62 -5.56 11.91 -11.19
CA ASP A 62 -5.56 10.54 -11.75
C ASP A 62 -5.56 9.50 -10.64
N VAL A 63 -4.69 9.64 -9.64
CA VAL A 63 -4.67 8.74 -8.48
C VAL A 63 -6.03 8.73 -7.78
N ARG A 64 -6.67 9.90 -7.63
CA ARG A 64 -8.02 9.99 -7.06
C ARG A 64 -9.07 9.27 -7.92
N ARG A 65 -9.02 9.39 -9.24
CA ARG A 65 -9.98 8.74 -10.14
C ARG A 65 -9.82 7.22 -10.16
N LEU A 66 -8.58 6.73 -10.06
CA LEU A 66 -8.28 5.29 -10.11
C LEU A 66 -8.45 4.59 -8.76
N THR A 67 -7.94 5.20 -7.68
CA THR A 67 -7.90 4.57 -6.33
C THR A 67 -8.94 5.15 -5.36
N GLY A 68 -9.56 6.27 -5.70
CA GLY A 68 -10.44 7.02 -4.79
C GLY A 68 -9.70 7.90 -3.78
N ALA A 69 -8.38 7.72 -3.58
CA ALA A 69 -7.63 8.43 -2.55
C ALA A 69 -7.74 9.96 -2.68
N GLY A 70 -8.12 10.64 -1.59
CA GLY A 70 -8.27 12.10 -1.57
C GLY A 70 -9.64 12.63 -2.01
N GLY A 71 -10.62 11.76 -2.27
CA GLY A 71 -12.02 12.12 -2.50
C GLY A 71 -12.87 12.36 -1.23
N GLY A 72 -12.42 11.87 -0.07
CA GLY A 72 -13.10 12.04 1.23
C GLY A 72 -12.61 13.25 2.02
N CYS A 73 -11.97 13.03 3.18
CA CYS A 73 -11.47 14.09 4.08
C CYS A 73 -10.29 14.92 3.56
N MET A 74 -9.74 14.54 2.39
CA MET A 74 -8.62 15.22 1.72
C MET A 74 -7.27 15.25 2.46
N ALA A 75 -7.16 14.72 3.69
CA ALA A 75 -5.92 14.73 4.48
C ALA A 75 -4.75 13.97 3.83
N CYS A 76 -5.03 12.90 3.07
CA CYS A 76 -4.00 12.11 2.40
C CYS A 76 -3.45 12.77 1.12
N ARG A 77 -4.02 13.89 0.65
CA ARG A 77 -3.65 14.50 -0.65
C ARG A 77 -2.18 14.91 -0.71
N GLN A 78 -1.63 15.46 0.38
CA GLN A 78 -0.24 15.88 0.42
C GLN A 78 0.71 14.67 0.33
N LYS A 79 0.37 13.58 1.02
CA LYS A 79 1.12 12.31 0.99
C LYS A 79 1.07 11.66 -0.39
N VAL A 80 -0.08 11.67 -1.05
CA VAL A 80 -0.23 11.17 -2.43
C VAL A 80 0.63 11.97 -3.40
N LYS A 81 0.63 13.31 -3.32
CA LYS A 81 1.50 14.15 -4.16
C LYS A 81 2.98 13.86 -3.96
N ALA A 82 3.40 13.67 -2.71
CA ALA A 82 4.78 13.30 -2.41
C ALA A 82 5.16 11.97 -3.06
N MET A 83 4.33 10.94 -2.95
CA MET A 83 4.60 9.64 -3.56
C MET A 83 4.67 9.71 -5.09
N ILE A 84 3.78 10.48 -5.74
CA ILE A 84 3.86 10.71 -7.18
C ILE A 84 5.18 11.40 -7.53
N LEU A 85 5.57 12.44 -6.80
CA LEU A 85 6.83 13.14 -7.08
C LEU A 85 8.06 12.22 -6.91
N GLU A 86 8.05 11.36 -5.89
CA GLU A 86 9.12 10.39 -5.61
C GLU A 86 9.19 9.26 -6.64
N HIS A 87 8.04 8.80 -7.15
CA HIS A 87 7.92 7.60 -8.01
C HIS A 87 7.50 7.94 -9.44
N SER A 88 7.47 9.22 -9.82
CA SER A 88 7.23 9.65 -11.20
C SER A 88 8.15 8.84 -12.10
N PRO A 89 7.61 8.07 -13.06
CA PRO A 89 8.39 7.25 -13.97
C PRO A 89 9.09 8.18 -14.96
N SER A 90 10.08 8.92 -14.50
CA SER A 90 11.04 9.62 -15.34
C SER A 90 11.92 8.55 -16.02
N ALA A 91 11.34 7.81 -16.95
CA ALA A 91 11.95 6.96 -17.98
C ALA A 91 12.95 5.85 -17.58
N THR A 92 13.37 5.69 -16.32
CA THR A 92 14.56 4.88 -16.01
C THR A 92 14.36 3.72 -15.03
N ASP A 93 13.28 2.95 -15.15
CA ASP A 93 13.32 1.58 -14.63
C ASP A 93 12.54 0.59 -15.53
N ARG A 94 13.07 0.40 -16.74
CA ARG A 94 13.02 -0.92 -17.42
C ARG A 94 14.02 -1.90 -16.77
N ALA A 95 14.39 -1.69 -15.51
CA ALA A 95 15.52 -2.33 -14.85
C ALA A 95 15.11 -2.93 -13.50
N ARG A 96 13.95 -3.59 -13.46
CA ARG A 96 13.76 -4.68 -12.50
C ARG A 96 14.41 -5.92 -13.12
N PRO A 97 15.68 -6.27 -12.80
CA PRO A 97 16.16 -7.60 -13.10
C PRO A 97 15.25 -8.56 -12.34
N SER A 98 14.64 -9.48 -13.09
CA SER A 98 14.12 -10.73 -12.55
C SER A 98 15.17 -11.28 -11.60
N VAL A 99 14.87 -11.32 -10.31
CA VAL A 99 15.63 -12.12 -9.36
C VAL A 99 15.45 -13.58 -9.76
N THR A 100 16.23 -14.05 -10.72
CA THR A 100 16.47 -15.48 -10.91
C THR A 100 17.34 -15.91 -9.73
N VAL A 101 16.69 -16.20 -8.60
CA VAL A 101 17.26 -17.07 -7.59
C VAL A 101 17.17 -18.50 -8.12
N ASP A 102 18.03 -18.82 -9.08
CA ASP A 102 18.31 -20.22 -9.39
C ASP A 102 19.15 -20.77 -8.23
N SER A 103 18.48 -21.46 -7.30
CA SER A 103 19.14 -22.30 -6.30
C SER A 103 19.30 -23.74 -6.81
N SER A 104 19.71 -23.90 -8.06
CA SER A 104 20.19 -25.19 -8.58
C SER A 104 21.72 -25.14 -8.60
N LEU A 105 22.40 -25.42 -7.48
CA LEU A 105 23.75 -26.03 -7.41
C LEU A 105 24.32 -25.93 -5.98
N VAL A 106 23.97 -26.89 -5.14
CA VAL A 106 24.92 -27.46 -4.17
C VAL A 106 24.85 -28.98 -4.29
N GLN A 107 25.72 -29.54 -5.15
CA GLN A 107 26.35 -30.83 -4.92
C GLN A 107 27.83 -30.64 -5.23
N PRO A 108 28.72 -30.84 -4.25
CA PRO A 108 29.65 -31.98 -4.28
C PRO A 108 29.96 -32.48 -2.84
N THR A 109 30.32 -33.73 -2.51
CA THR A 109 30.70 -34.98 -3.18
C THR A 109 30.26 -36.12 -2.26
#